data_AF-A0A559S1S8-F1
#
_entry.id   AF-A0A559S1S8-F1
#
_cell.length_a   1.000
_cell.length_b   1.000
_cell.length_c   1.000
_cell.angle_alpha   90.00
_cell.angle_beta   90.00
_cell.angle_gamma   90.00
#
_symmetry.space_group_name_H-M   'P 1'
#
loop_
_entity.id
_entity.type
_entity.pdbx_description
1 polymer ?
#
loop_
_entity_poly.entity_id
_entity_poly.type
_entity_poly.pdbx_seq_one_letter_code
_entity_poly.pdbx_strand_id
1 'polypeptide(L)'
;MRYLATTYRTLSGVKEILETPKKKDTQWVVYRDNKPAYFVDFFDLAIESNAMMNSLVLCTKRSLDEVLSIISERNNVNLSIPKVSRLGLKMKLKSEYRELNLDPIPEKWLAYSL
;
A
#
# COMPACT_ATOMS: atom_id res chain seq x y z
N MET A 1 -5.65 -12.95 3.35
CA MET A 1 -6.83 -12.06 3.27
C MET A 1 -7.38 -12.03 1.85
N ARG A 2 -8.66 -11.72 1.65
CA ARG A 2 -9.26 -11.57 0.31
C ARG A 2 -9.08 -10.12 -0.19
N TYR A 3 -8.55 -9.96 -1.39
CA TYR A 3 -8.32 -8.69 -2.06
C TYR A 3 -9.11 -8.60 -3.36
N LEU A 4 -9.27 -7.38 -3.87
CA LEU A 4 -9.89 -7.10 -5.15
C LEU A 4 -8.81 -6.69 -6.16
N ALA A 5 -8.51 -7.57 -7.11
CA ALA A 5 -7.65 -7.27 -8.24
C ALA A 5 -8.49 -6.65 -9.36
N THR A 6 -8.23 -5.41 -9.71
CA THR A 6 -8.92 -4.69 -10.79
C THR A 6 -7.94 -4.37 -11.91
N THR A 7 -8.26 -4.80 -13.12
CA THR A 7 -7.48 -4.50 -14.32
C THR A 7 -8.04 -3.26 -15.01
N TYR A 8 -7.17 -2.30 -15.31
CA TYR A 8 -7.49 -1.06 -16.00
C TYR A 8 -6.71 -0.96 -17.31
N ARG A 9 -7.36 -0.45 -18.36
CA ARG A 9 -6.68 0.11 -19.53
C ARG A 9 -6.41 1.59 -19.28
N THR A 10 -5.16 2.01 -19.40
CA THR A 10 -4.69 3.37 -19.23
C THR A 10 -3.98 3.83 -20.51
N LEU A 11 -3.62 5.12 -20.59
CA LEU A 11 -2.84 5.64 -21.72
C LEU A 11 -1.47 4.94 -21.87
N SER A 12 -0.87 4.53 -20.74
CA SER A 12 0.41 3.83 -20.70
C SER A 12 0.30 2.30 -20.85
N GLY A 13 -0.90 1.78 -21.14
CA GLY A 13 -1.14 0.34 -21.30
C GLY A 13 -2.08 -0.25 -20.24
N VAL A 14 -2.07 -1.58 -20.13
CA VAL A 14 -2.93 -2.33 -19.20
C VAL A 14 -2.21 -2.50 -17.88
N LYS A 15 -2.88 -2.14 -16.78
CA LYS A 15 -2.34 -2.24 -15.42
C LYS A 15 -3.33 -2.94 -14.50
N GLU A 16 -2.84 -3.86 -13.69
CA GLU A 16 -3.62 -4.49 -12.63
C GLU A 16 -3.28 -3.84 -11.28
N ILE A 17 -4.32 -3.59 -10.48
CA ILE A 17 -4.20 -3.03 -9.14
C ILE A 17 -4.93 -3.91 -8.15
N LEU A 18 -4.27 -4.15 -7.03
CA LEU A 18 -4.78 -4.87 -5.89
C LEU A 18 -5.22 -3.86 -4.82
N GLU A 19 -6.51 -3.87 -4.49
CA GLU A 19 -7.09 -3.05 -3.41
C GLU A 19 -7.75 -3.96 -2.36
N THR A 20 -8.03 -3.39 -1.19
CA THR A 20 -8.92 -4.02 -0.22
C THR A 20 -10.36 -4.04 -0.75
N PRO A 21 -11.16 -5.10 -0.51
CA PRO A 21 -12.54 -5.16 -0.99
C PRO A 21 -13.44 -4.05 -0.45
N LYS A 22 -13.18 -3.62 0.80
CA LYS A 22 -13.82 -2.49 1.45
C LYS A 22 -12.77 -1.43 1.69
N LYS A 23 -12.98 -0.24 1.11
CA LYS A 23 -12.09 0.90 1.34
C LYS A 23 -12.21 1.35 2.78
N LYS A 24 -11.10 1.34 3.49
CA LYS A 24 -10.93 1.94 4.80
C LYS A 24 -9.68 2.80 4.74
N ASP A 25 -9.73 4.00 5.32
CA ASP A 25 -8.63 4.95 5.26
C ASP A 25 -7.39 4.50 6.06
N THR A 26 -7.54 3.45 6.88
CA THR A 26 -6.48 2.88 7.72
C THR A 26 -5.90 1.58 7.18
N GLN A 27 -6.47 1.02 6.11
CA GLN A 27 -6.04 -0.24 5.53
C GLN A 27 -5.51 -0.03 4.11
N TRP A 28 -4.27 -0.45 3.88
CA TRP A 28 -3.59 -0.21 2.61
C TRP A 28 -2.84 -1.44 2.13
N VAL A 29 -2.93 -1.69 0.83
CA VAL A 29 -1.98 -2.55 0.13
C VAL A 29 -0.80 -1.68 -0.28
N VAL A 30 0.38 -1.97 0.26
CA VAL A 30 1.61 -1.25 -0.06
C VAL A 30 2.39 -2.04 -1.11
N TYR A 31 2.81 -1.32 -2.13
CA TYR A 31 3.53 -1.86 -3.26
C TYR A 31 5.03 -1.67 -3.05
N ARG A 32 5.81 -2.69 -3.39
CA ARG A 32 7.25 -2.62 -3.55
C ARG A 32 7.59 -2.83 -5.02
N ASP A 33 8.37 -1.92 -5.61
CA ASP A 33 8.81 -2.02 -7.01
C ASP A 33 7.62 -2.24 -7.99
N ASN A 34 6.52 -1.52 -7.77
CA ASN A 34 5.26 -1.62 -8.51
C ASN A 34 4.53 -2.97 -8.41
N LYS A 35 4.84 -3.82 -7.43
CA LYS A 35 4.10 -5.06 -7.13
C LYS A 35 3.51 -5.02 -5.72
N PRO A 36 2.30 -5.57 -5.49
CA PRO A 36 1.77 -5.73 -4.13
C PRO A 36 2.76 -6.55 -3.30
N ALA A 37 3.15 -6.03 -2.13
CA ALA A 37 4.15 -6.67 -1.30
C ALA A 37 3.73 -6.74 0.16
N TYR A 38 3.09 -5.68 0.66
CA TYR A 38 2.74 -5.59 2.07
C TYR A 38 1.28 -5.19 2.27
N PHE A 39 0.74 -5.55 3.43
CA PHE A 39 -0.54 -5.08 3.91
C PHE A 39 -0.36 -4.41 5.25
N VAL A 40 -0.97 -3.23 5.39
CA VAL A 40 -0.92 -2.45 6.62
C VAL A 40 -2.33 -2.14 7.07
N ASP A 41 -2.60 -2.34 8.35
CA ASP A 41 -3.82 -1.90 9.03
C ASP A 41 -3.43 -1.14 10.29
N PHE A 42 -3.56 0.20 10.28
CA PHE A 42 -3.13 1.03 11.41
C PHE A 42 -3.87 0.71 12.72
N PHE A 43 -5.01 0.01 12.70
CA PHE A 43 -5.73 -0.34 13.93
C PHE A 43 -5.49 -1.77 14.40
N ASP A 44 -4.77 -2.60 13.64
CA ASP A 44 -4.37 -3.93 14.10
C ASP A 44 -3.08 -3.82 14.93
N LEU A 45 -3.25 -3.33 16.17
CA LEU A 45 -2.15 -3.07 17.10
C LEU A 45 -1.50 -4.34 17.67
N ALA A 46 -2.05 -5.53 17.38
CA ALA A 46 -1.42 -6.79 17.75
C ALA A 46 -0.16 -7.06 16.91
N ILE A 47 -0.05 -6.43 15.74
CA ILE A 47 1.13 -6.47 14.88
C ILE A 47 1.95 -5.21 15.16
N GLU A 48 3.19 -5.39 15.62
CA GLU A 48 4.07 -4.28 16.02
C GLU A 48 4.33 -3.29 14.88
N SER A 49 4.60 -3.80 13.67
CA SER A 49 4.73 -2.96 12.47
C SER A 49 3.51 -2.06 12.20
N ASN A 50 2.30 -2.56 12.42
CA ASN A 50 1.08 -1.79 12.25
C ASN A 50 0.94 -0.70 13.34
N ALA A 51 1.32 -1.00 14.58
CA ALA A 51 1.37 0.00 15.65
C ALA A 51 2.40 1.10 15.37
N MET A 52 3.57 0.74 14.84
CA MET A 52 4.57 1.71 14.39
C MET A 52 4.04 2.58 13.25
N MET A 53 3.40 1.99 12.23
CA MET A 53 2.78 2.72 11.13
C MET A 53 1.65 3.65 11.58
N ASN A 54 0.84 3.23 12.58
CA ASN A 54 -0.14 4.09 13.21
C ASN A 54 0.49 5.36 13.77
N SER A 55 1.57 5.20 14.56
CA SER A 55 2.32 6.34 15.10
C SER A 55 2.87 7.24 13.98
N LEU A 56 3.54 6.64 12.99
CA LEU A 56 4.19 7.35 11.89
C LEU A 56 3.23 8.11 10.97
N VAL A 57 1.99 7.65 10.81
CA VAL A 57 1.00 8.26 9.91
C VAL A 57 -0.04 9.07 10.70
N LEU A 58 -0.75 8.43 11.62
CA LEU A 58 -1.90 9.04 12.31
C LEU A 58 -1.46 10.00 13.41
N CYS A 59 -0.52 9.59 14.29
CA CYS A 59 -0.11 10.43 15.42
C CYS A 59 0.70 11.66 14.97
N THR A 60 1.55 11.51 13.97
CA THR A 60 2.34 12.63 13.41
C THR A 60 1.55 13.46 12.38
N LYS A 61 0.34 13.03 11.98
CA LYS A 61 -0.50 13.65 10.94
C LYS A 61 0.20 13.76 9.57
N ARG A 62 1.05 12.80 9.24
CA ARG A 62 1.72 12.70 7.93
C ARG A 62 0.88 11.91 6.95
N SER A 63 1.07 12.19 5.66
CA SER A 63 0.44 11.37 4.61
C SER A 63 1.13 10.01 4.48
N LEU A 64 0.40 8.97 4.07
CA LEU A 64 1.00 7.67 3.83
C LEU A 64 2.06 7.71 2.72
N ASP A 65 1.84 8.46 1.63
CA ASP A 65 2.85 8.63 0.57
C ASP A 65 4.16 9.22 1.13
N GLU A 66 4.09 10.22 2.03
CA GLU A 66 5.27 10.83 2.67
C GLU A 66 6.01 9.83 3.55
N VAL A 67 5.30 9.11 4.42
CA VAL A 67 5.89 8.09 5.29
C VAL A 67 6.56 6.99 4.48
N LEU A 68 5.91 6.50 3.41
CA LEU A 68 6.49 5.51 2.52
C LEU A 68 7.72 6.04 1.77
N SER A 69 7.78 7.33 1.42
CA SER A 69 8.97 7.95 0.82
C SER A 69 10.15 7.94 1.78
N ILE A 70 9.94 8.35 3.04
CA ILE A 70 10.98 8.35 4.07
C ILE A 70 11.53 6.93 4.29
N ILE A 71 10.64 5.93 4.41
CA ILE A 71 11.03 4.52 4.56
C ILE A 71 11.80 4.04 3.32
N SER A 72 11.34 4.40 2.12
CA SER A 72 11.96 4.05 0.84
C SER A 72 13.39 4.56 0.73
N GLU A 73 13.59 5.84 1.02
CA GLU A 73 14.90 6.51 0.97
C GLU A 73 15.89 5.88 1.96
N ARG A 74 15.46 5.64 3.21
CA ARG A 74 16.33 5.08 4.26
C ARG A 74 16.74 3.64 3.99
N ASN A 75 15.89 2.86 3.32
CA ASN A 75 16.09 1.43 3.13
C ASN A 75 16.48 1.05 1.70
N ASN A 76 16.68 2.04 0.81
CA ASN A 76 16.98 1.84 -0.61
C ASN A 76 16.00 0.86 -1.30
N VAL A 77 14.70 1.09 -1.07
CA VAL A 77 13.59 0.34 -1.68
C VAL A 77 12.59 1.32 -2.27
N ASN A 78 11.67 0.86 -3.13
CA ASN A 78 10.63 1.71 -3.70
C ASN A 78 9.24 1.28 -3.20
N LEU A 79 8.77 1.92 -2.12
CA LEU A 79 7.45 1.73 -1.57
C LEU A 79 6.46 2.76 -2.09
N SER A 80 5.23 2.33 -2.37
CA SER A 80 4.17 3.23 -2.82
C SER A 80 2.78 2.67 -2.55
N ILE A 81 1.77 3.54 -2.62
CA ILE A 81 0.38 3.12 -2.77
C ILE A 81 0.05 2.92 -4.27
N PRO A 82 -0.84 1.98 -4.61
CA PRO A 82 -1.19 1.73 -6.00
C PRO A 82 -1.90 2.94 -6.64
N LYS A 83 -1.32 3.46 -7.72
CA LYS A 83 -1.92 4.52 -8.55
C LYS A 83 -2.36 3.94 -9.89
N VAL A 84 -3.64 4.10 -10.24
CA VAL A 84 -4.22 3.58 -11.51
C VAL A 84 -3.65 4.30 -12.71
N SER A 85 -3.67 5.62 -12.72
CA SER A 85 -3.11 6.45 -13.78
C SER A 85 -2.67 7.77 -13.16
N ARG A 86 -1.56 8.32 -13.67
CA ARG A 86 -1.10 9.68 -13.32
C ARG A 86 -1.71 10.75 -14.24
N LEU A 87 -2.25 10.34 -15.39
CA LEU A 87 -2.69 11.22 -16.49
C LEU A 87 -4.22 11.18 -16.70
N GLY A 88 -4.97 10.79 -15.68
CA GLY A 88 -6.43 10.89 -15.63
C GLY A 88 -7.19 9.73 -16.30
N LEU A 89 -6.98 9.47 -17.59
CA LEU A 89 -7.81 8.51 -18.33
C LEU A 89 -7.52 7.04 -17.96
N LYS A 90 -8.58 6.34 -17.52
CA LYS A 90 -8.58 4.91 -17.19
C LYS A 90 -9.93 4.28 -17.50
N MET A 91 -9.92 3.08 -18.04
CA MET A 91 -11.11 2.25 -18.27
C MET A 91 -10.97 0.95 -17.49
N LYS A 92 -11.94 0.64 -16.63
CA LYS A 92 -11.99 -0.64 -15.91
C LYS A 92 -12.33 -1.75 -16.91
N LEU A 93 -11.49 -2.78 -16.97
CA LEU A 93 -11.70 -3.94 -17.84
C LEU A 93 -12.37 -5.09 -17.10
N LYS A 94 -11.82 -5.45 -15.94
CA LYS A 94 -12.35 -6.53 -15.10
C LYS A 94 -11.96 -6.33 -13.64
N SER A 95 -12.70 -6.99 -12.75
CA SER A 95 -12.30 -7.17 -11.36
C SER A 95 -12.50 -8.61 -10.95
N GLU A 96 -11.55 -9.14 -10.18
CA GLU A 96 -11.60 -10.49 -9.63
C GLU A 96 -11.13 -10.48 -8.19
N TYR A 97 -11.71 -11.36 -7.38
CA TYR A 97 -11.26 -11.53 -6.01
C TYR A 97 -10.10 -12.52 -5.97
N ARG A 98 -9.06 -12.20 -5.19
CA ARG A 98 -7.91 -13.09 -4.98
C ARG A 98 -7.62 -13.22 -3.50
N GLU A 99 -7.29 -14.44 -3.08
CA GLU A 99 -6.72 -14.68 -1.76
C GLU A 99 -5.21 -14.56 -1.86
N LEU A 100 -4.66 -13.65 -1.06
CA LEU A 100 -3.22 -13.44 -0.94
C LEU A 100 -2.88 -13.29 0.53
N ASN A 101 -1.66 -13.69 0.88
CA ASN A 101 -1.07 -13.39 2.16
C ASN A 101 0.03 -12.35 1.90
N LEU A 102 -0.25 -11.13 2.31
CA LEU A 102 0.71 -10.03 2.25
C LEU A 102 1.21 -9.79 3.67
N ASP A 103 2.52 -9.75 3.83
CA ASP A 103 3.16 -9.53 5.12
C ASP A 103 3.04 -8.06 5.54
N PRO A 104 3.16 -7.74 6.84
CA PRO A 104 3.35 -6.36 7.27
C PRO A 104 4.68 -5.78 6.77
N ILE A 105 4.82 -4.45 6.83
CA ILE A 105 6.11 -3.81 6.51
C ILE A 105 7.16 -4.31 7.52
N PRO A 106 8.39 -4.64 7.12
CA PRO A 106 9.43 -5.06 8.06
C PRO A 106 9.66 -4.02 9.16
N GLU A 107 9.54 -4.41 10.43
CA GLU A 107 9.71 -3.53 11.60
C GLU A 107 11.06 -2.80 11.58
N LYS A 108 12.12 -3.50 11.16
CA LYS A 108 13.45 -2.91 10.98
C LYS A 108 13.45 -1.66 10.08
N TRP A 109 12.55 -1.57 9.10
CA TRP A 109 12.46 -0.39 8.23
C TRP A 109 11.75 0.79 8.91
N LEU A 110 10.87 0.49 9.88
CA LEU A 110 10.07 1.46 10.61
C LEU A 110 10.80 1.99 11.85
N ALA A 111 11.61 1.16 12.51
CA ALA A 111 12.40 1.55 13.68
C ALA A 111 13.30 2.75 13.39
N TYR A 112 13.91 2.79 12.20
CA TYR A 112 14.72 3.91 11.76
C TYR A 112 13.90 5.12 11.33
N SER A 113 12.57 5.02 11.22
CA SER A 113 11.66 6.07 10.73
C SER A 113 10.97 6.87 11.84
N LEU A 114 11.05 6.38 13.09
CA LEU A 114 10.61 7.04 14.31
C LEU A 114 11.55 8.20 14.71
#